data_AF-A0A6N3CGF8-F1
#
_entry.id   AF-A0A6N3CGF8-F1
#
_cell.length_a   1.000
_cell.length_b   1.000
_cell.length_c   1.000
_cell.angle_alpha   90.00
_cell.angle_beta   90.00
_cell.angle_gamma   90.00
#
_symmetry.space_group_name_H-M   'P 1'
#
loop_
_entity.id
_entity.type
_entity.pdbx_description
1 polymer ?
#
loop_
_entity_poly.entity_id
_entity_poly.type
_entity_poly.pdbx_seq_one_letter_code
_entity_poly.pdbx_strand_id
1 'polypeptide(L)'
;MIQIYKSISESNPSLKTLDNLEPGCWINIVAPSDEELILISKKTGVPLPFLKAPLDDEETSRIDIEDNCLLVVVDIPFTEMEDNSLTYDTYPLAIIHTEKQLITVCLKNSRILQTS
;
A
#
# COMPACT_ATOMS: atom_id res chain seq x y z
N MET A 1 8.04 5.93 -3.08
CA MET A 1 8.63 5.89 -1.71
C MET A 1 8.15 4.63 -1.00
N ILE A 2 9.09 3.87 -0.45
CA ILE A 2 8.82 2.61 0.27
C ILE A 2 9.24 2.77 1.73
N GLN A 3 8.36 2.39 2.65
CA GLN A 3 8.63 2.32 4.09
C GLN A 3 8.27 0.93 4.61
N ILE A 4 9.09 0.39 5.52
CA ILE A 4 8.89 -0.94 6.07
C ILE A 4 8.73 -0.81 7.58
N TYR A 5 7.67 -1.41 8.12
CA TYR A 5 7.31 -1.35 9.52
C TYR A 5 7.12 -2.74 10.10
N LYS A 6 7.28 -2.85 11.42
CA LYS A 6 6.89 -4.05 12.18
C LYS A 6 6.42 -3.67 13.58
N SER A 7 5.37 -4.32 14.04
CA SER A 7 4.88 -4.15 15.41
C SER A 7 5.90 -4.68 16.42
N ILE A 8 6.15 -3.93 17.50
CA ILE A 8 7.10 -4.32 18.54
C ILE A 8 6.48 -5.33 19.52
N SER A 9 5.19 -5.22 19.82
CA SER A 9 4.45 -6.20 20.59
C SER A 9 2.96 -6.23 20.22
N GLU A 10 2.25 -7.29 20.59
CA GLU A 10 0.80 -7.38 20.40
C GLU A 10 0.01 -6.47 21.35
N SER A 11 0.61 -6.11 22.49
CA SER A 11 0.01 -5.28 23.54
C SER A 11 0.31 -3.79 23.40
N ASN A 12 1.21 -3.41 22.49
CA ASN A 12 1.62 -2.02 22.27
C ASN A 12 1.58 -1.69 20.78
N PRO A 13 0.76 -0.73 20.33
CA PRO A 13 0.59 -0.39 18.91
C PRO A 13 1.79 0.35 18.29
N SER A 14 2.99 0.25 18.88
CA SER A 14 4.19 0.90 18.36
C SER A 14 4.77 0.15 17.17
N LEU A 15 5.08 0.92 16.12
CA LEU A 15 5.73 0.44 14.91
C LEU A 15 7.21 0.83 14.92
N LYS A 16 8.07 -0.13 14.57
CA LYS A 16 9.48 0.12 14.31
C LYS A 16 9.73 0.11 12.81
N THR A 17 10.51 1.08 12.31
CA THR A 17 11.00 1.07 10.93
C THR A 17 12.10 0.02 10.74
N LEU A 18 12.10 -0.65 9.60
CA LEU A 18 13.08 -1.66 9.23
C LEU A 18 13.82 -1.26 7.95
N ASP A 19 15.11 -1.61 7.88
CA ASP A 19 15.92 -1.43 6.66
C ASP A 19 15.74 -2.59 5.66
N ASN A 20 15.27 -3.74 6.14
CA ASN A 20 15.12 -4.97 5.37
C ASN A 20 13.74 -5.60 5.57
N LEU A 21 13.32 -6.39 4.58
CA LEU A 21 12.07 -7.15 4.67
C LEU A 21 12.21 -8.31 5.65
N GLU A 22 11.22 -8.43 6.54
CA GLU A 22 11.12 -9.52 7.50
C GLU A 22 9.73 -10.16 7.42
N PRO A 23 9.57 -11.43 7.85
CA PRO A 23 8.24 -11.99 8.09
C PRO A 23 7.47 -11.16 9.11
N GLY A 24 6.18 -10.93 8.81
CA GLY A 24 5.26 -10.11 9.58
C GLY A 24 5.47 -8.60 9.43
N CYS A 25 6.32 -8.14 8.50
CA CYS A 25 6.45 -6.70 8.25
C CYS A 25 5.28 -6.17 7.39
N TRP A 26 5.02 -4.88 7.57
CA TRP A 26 4.15 -4.09 6.72
C TRP A 26 5.01 -3.22 5.79
N ILE A 27 4.78 -3.33 4.48
CA ILE A 27 5.43 -2.52 3.45
C ILE A 27 4.43 -1.47 2.97
N ASN A 28 4.67 -0.20 3.28
CA ASN A 28 3.87 0.91 2.77
C ASN A 28 4.55 1.54 1.56
N ILE A 29 3.86 1.59 0.43
CA ILE A 29 4.37 2.06 -0.86
C ILE A 29 3.50 3.23 -1.33
N VAL A 30 4.12 4.39 -1.53
CA VAL A 30 3.45 5.61 -1.97
C VAL A 30 4.10 6.13 -3.23
N ALA A 31 3.30 6.42 -4.26
CA ALA A 31 3.77 6.93 -5.56
C ALA A 31 5.02 6.18 -6.08
N PRO A 32 4.95 4.85 -6.23
CA PRO A 32 6.13 4.07 -6.60
C PRO A 32 6.57 4.31 -8.04
N SER A 33 7.86 4.11 -8.31
CA SER A 33 8.35 3.93 -9.67
C SER A 33 8.14 2.49 -10.16
N ASP A 34 8.15 2.27 -11.48
CA ASP A 34 8.09 0.92 -12.04
C ASP A 34 9.24 0.02 -11.53
N GLU A 35 10.43 0.57 -11.35
CA GLU A 35 11.59 -0.16 -10.83
C GLU A 35 11.37 -0.61 -9.38
N GLU A 36 10.79 0.27 -8.55
CA GLU A 36 10.39 -0.05 -7.16
C GLU A 36 9.38 -1.20 -7.14
N LEU A 37 8.37 -1.17 -8.01
CA LEU A 37 7.37 -2.23 -8.11
C LEU A 37 7.96 -3.58 -8.55
N ILE A 38 8.83 -3.57 -9.55
CA ILE A 38 9.53 -4.77 -10.01
C ILE A 38 10.41 -5.35 -8.89
N LEU A 39 11.10 -4.49 -8.14
CA LEU A 39 11.92 -4.92 -7.00
C LEU A 39 11.07 -5.56 -5.90
N ILE A 40 9.94 -4.96 -5.55
CA ILE A 40 9.03 -5.50 -4.54
C ILE A 40 8.43 -6.82 -5.01
N SER A 41 7.90 -6.89 -6.23
CA SER A 41 7.37 -8.12 -6.82
C SER A 41 8.39 -9.27 -6.75
N LYS A 42 9.65 -9.02 -7.12
CA LYS A 42 10.73 -10.02 -7.03
C LYS A 42 11.05 -10.45 -5.59
N LYS A 43 10.96 -9.53 -4.62
CA LYS A 43 11.31 -9.80 -3.21
C LYS A 43 10.18 -10.48 -2.43
N THR A 44 8.93 -10.17 -2.75
CA THR A 44 7.75 -10.65 -2.01
C THR A 44 7.00 -11.76 -2.73
N GLY A 45 7.19 -11.91 -4.04
CA GLY A 45 6.43 -12.83 -4.87
C GLY A 45 5.06 -12.31 -5.30
N VAL A 46 4.71 -11.07 -4.93
CA VAL A 46 3.42 -10.48 -5.31
C VAL A 46 3.36 -10.25 -6.83
N PRO A 47 2.25 -10.62 -7.50
CA PRO A 47 2.05 -10.31 -8.90
C PRO A 47 2.19 -8.82 -9.18
N LEU A 48 2.97 -8.46 -10.20
CA LEU A 48 3.14 -7.05 -10.60
C LEU A 48 1.79 -6.34 -10.90
N PRO A 49 0.78 -6.99 -11.50
CA PRO A 49 -0.55 -6.38 -11.67
C PRO A 49 -1.20 -5.93 -10.36
N PHE A 50 -1.06 -6.69 -9.27
CA PHE A 50 -1.63 -6.31 -7.96
C PHE A 50 -0.97 -5.04 -7.41
N LEU A 51 0.35 -4.90 -7.59
CA LEU A 51 1.08 -3.70 -7.17
C LEU A 51 0.76 -2.48 -8.03
N LYS A 52 0.35 -2.69 -9.30
CA LYS A 52 0.01 -1.61 -10.25
C LYS A 52 -1.45 -1.19 -10.19
N ALA A 53 -2.35 -2.06 -9.75
CA ALA A 53 -3.79 -1.79 -9.70
C ALA A 53 -4.16 -0.43 -9.08
N PRO A 54 -3.65 -0.01 -7.90
CA PRO A 54 -4.07 1.25 -7.28
C PRO A 54 -3.36 2.49 -7.84
N LEU A 55 -2.63 2.35 -8.96
CA LEU A 55 -2.00 3.46 -9.67
C LEU A 55 -2.84 3.93 -10.87
N ASP A 56 -3.88 3.17 -11.21
CA ASP A 56 -4.95 3.57 -12.12
C ASP A 56 -6.04 4.23 -11.28
N ASP A 57 -6.33 5.51 -11.54
CA ASP A 57 -7.36 6.27 -10.83
C ASP A 57 -8.79 5.82 -11.18
N GLU A 58 -8.97 5.04 -12.25
CA GLU A 58 -10.24 4.40 -12.61
C GLU A 58 -10.41 2.97 -12.02
N GLU A 59 -9.43 2.47 -11.25
CA GLU A 59 -9.51 1.13 -10.64
C GLU A 59 -10.69 1.02 -9.67
N THR A 60 -11.50 -0.03 -9.83
CA THR A 60 -12.67 -0.26 -8.98
C THR A 60 -12.36 -1.08 -7.74
N SER A 61 -13.05 -0.78 -6.63
CA SER A 61 -13.00 -1.58 -5.41
C SER A 61 -13.37 -3.06 -5.64
N ARG A 62 -12.49 -3.98 -5.24
CA ARG A 62 -12.66 -5.44 -5.45
C ARG A 62 -11.75 -6.28 -4.55
N ILE A 63 -11.97 -7.59 -4.58
CA ILE A 63 -11.12 -8.59 -3.91
C ILE A 63 -10.69 -9.64 -4.92
N ASP A 64 -9.39 -9.90 -5.00
CA ASP A 64 -8.77 -10.85 -5.91
C ASP A 64 -7.81 -11.78 -5.16
N ILE A 65 -7.67 -13.01 -5.65
CA ILE A 65 -6.71 -13.99 -5.12
C ILE A 65 -5.94 -14.60 -6.29
N GLU A 66 -4.62 -14.45 -6.29
CA GLU A 66 -3.70 -15.00 -7.29
C GLU A 66 -2.36 -15.33 -6.62
N ASP A 67 -1.74 -16.47 -6.95
CA ASP A 67 -0.42 -16.87 -6.44
C ASP A 67 -0.24 -16.74 -4.90
N ASN A 68 -1.23 -17.23 -4.13
CA ASN A 68 -1.30 -17.11 -2.67
C ASN A 68 -1.26 -15.65 -2.13
N CYS A 69 -1.51 -14.67 -2.99
CA CYS A 69 -1.66 -13.27 -2.63
C CYS A 69 -3.15 -12.91 -2.63
N LEU A 70 -3.60 -12.29 -1.56
CA LEU A 70 -4.92 -11.66 -1.47
C LEU A 70 -4.77 -10.17 -1.76
N LEU A 71 -5.44 -9.67 -2.78
CA LEU A 71 -5.57 -8.24 -3.07
C LEU A 71 -6.96 -7.77 -2.61
N VAL A 72 -6.98 -6.65 -1.90
CA VAL A 72 -8.18 -5.89 -1.59
C VAL A 72 -7.95 -4.47 -2.08
N VAL A 73 -8.76 -4.01 -3.04
CA VAL A 73 -8.76 -2.62 -3.51
C VAL A 73 -9.95 -1.91 -2.89
N VAL A 74 -9.70 -0.77 -2.26
CA VAL A 74 -10.72 0.09 -1.66
C VAL A 74 -10.46 1.55 -1.96
N ASP A 75 -11.53 2.29 -2.21
CA ASP A 75 -11.48 3.74 -2.38
C ASP A 75 -11.28 4.44 -1.04
N ILE A 76 -10.26 5.29 -0.95
CA ILE A 76 -9.95 6.06 0.25
C ILE A 76 -10.08 7.57 -0.02
N PRO A 77 -10.63 8.36 0.92
CA PRO A 77 -10.85 9.79 0.73
C PRO A 77 -9.55 10.59 0.71
N PHE A 78 -9.52 11.58 -0.18
CA PHE A 78 -8.50 12.62 -0.27
C PHE A 78 -9.16 14.00 -0.28
N THR A 79 -8.41 14.98 0.24
CA THR A 79 -8.77 16.40 0.17
C THR A 79 -7.76 17.11 -0.68
N GLU A 80 -8.22 17.75 -1.76
CA GLU A 80 -7.38 18.49 -2.69
C GLU A 80 -7.73 19.97 -2.69
N MET A 81 -6.77 20.79 -3.09
CA MET A 81 -6.94 22.23 -3.17
C MET A 81 -6.80 22.65 -4.63
N GLU A 82 -7.93 22.93 -5.26
CA GLU A 82 -8.01 23.36 -6.66
C GLU A 82 -8.66 24.74 -6.71
N ASP A 83 -8.03 25.70 -7.40
CA ASP A 83 -8.56 27.05 -7.62
C ASP A 83 -9.12 27.75 -6.37
N ASN A 84 -8.37 27.69 -5.25
CA ASN A 84 -8.77 28.22 -3.94
C ASN A 84 -10.03 27.58 -3.33
N SER A 85 -10.44 26.41 -3.80
CA SER A 85 -11.55 25.61 -3.29
C SER A 85 -11.07 24.24 -2.80
N LEU A 86 -11.73 23.73 -1.75
CA LEU A 86 -11.45 22.41 -1.20
C LEU A 86 -12.34 21.39 -1.91
N THR A 87 -11.74 20.43 -2.60
CA THR A 87 -12.44 19.32 -3.25
C THR A 87 -12.21 18.03 -2.47
N TYR A 88 -13.21 17.15 -2.53
CA TYR A 88 -13.14 15.82 -1.95
C TYR A 88 -13.18 14.82 -3.09
N ASP A 89 -12.18 13.95 -3.11
CA ASP A 89 -12.01 12.93 -4.12
C ASP A 89 -11.68 11.60 -3.44
N THR A 90 -11.64 10.53 -4.22
CA THR A 90 -11.22 9.21 -3.77
C THR A 90 -10.14 8.66 -4.66
N TYR A 91 -9.15 8.00 -4.06
CA TYR A 91 -8.14 7.24 -4.79
C TYR A 91 -8.12 5.79 -4.33
N PRO A 92 -7.79 4.84 -5.20
CA PRO A 92 -7.68 3.45 -4.82
C PRO A 92 -6.48 3.22 -3.90
N LEU A 93 -6.71 2.39 -2.88
CA LEU A 93 -5.70 1.80 -2.04
C LEU A 93 -5.73 0.29 -2.24
N ALA A 94 -4.61 -0.29 -2.66
CA ALA A 94 -4.43 -1.73 -2.60
C ALA A 94 -3.88 -2.14 -1.23
N ILE A 95 -4.53 -3.12 -0.61
CA ILE A 95 -4.07 -3.86 0.55
C ILE A 95 -3.80 -5.28 0.07
N ILE A 96 -2.53 -5.67 0.07
CA ILE A 96 -2.09 -6.97 -0.42
C ILE A 96 -1.54 -7.77 0.75
N HIS A 97 -2.14 -8.93 0.98
CA HIS A 97 -1.71 -9.86 2.02
C HIS A 97 -1.08 -11.10 1.39
N THR A 98 0.12 -11.43 1.84
CA THR A 98 0.86 -12.64 1.45
C THR A 98 1.05 -13.53 2.67
N GLU A 99 1.67 -14.69 2.51
CA GLU A 99 2.04 -15.56 3.65
C GLU A 99 2.96 -14.88 4.67
N LYS A 100 3.71 -13.85 4.27
CA LYS A 100 4.78 -13.27 5.10
C LYS A 100 4.68 -11.76 5.32
N GLN A 101 3.98 -11.03 4.47
CA GLN A 101 3.94 -9.57 4.51
C GLN A 101 2.53 -9.04 4.27
N LEU A 102 2.25 -7.90 4.91
CA LEU A 102 1.19 -6.98 4.51
C LEU A 102 1.81 -5.88 3.64
N ILE A 103 1.19 -5.53 2.53
CA ILE A 103 1.67 -4.47 1.63
C ILE A 103 0.51 -3.52 1.35
N THR A 104 0.77 -2.22 1.44
CA THR A 104 -0.16 -1.18 0.99
C THR A 104 0.45 -0.40 -0.15
N VAL A 105 -0.32 -0.14 -1.20
CA VAL A 105 0.13 0.66 -2.34
C VAL A 105 -0.92 1.71 -2.68
N CYS A 106 -0.50 2.97 -2.79
CA CYS A 106 -1.38 4.07 -3.20
C CYS A 106 -0.61 5.08 -4.07
N LEU A 107 -1.32 5.69 -5.02
CA LEU A 107 -0.78 6.73 -5.90
C LEU A 107 -0.34 7.97 -5.14
N LYS A 108 -1.02 8.32 -4.04
CA LYS A 108 -0.77 9.53 -3.23
C LYS A 108 -0.62 9.20 -1.75
N ASN A 109 0.06 10.08 -0.99
CA ASN A 109 0.24 9.89 0.44
C ASN A 109 -1.10 10.11 1.17
N SER A 110 -1.70 9.04 1.68
CA SER A 110 -2.99 9.09 2.37
C SER A 110 -2.83 9.45 3.85
N ARG A 111 -3.72 10.34 4.33
CA ARG A 111 -3.86 10.61 5.78
C ARG A 111 -4.32 9.39 6.58
N ILE A 112 -4.96 8.41 5.93
CA ILE A 112 -5.46 7.20 6.60
C ILE A 112 -4.30 6.27 7.01
N LEU A 113 -3.21 6.28 6.26
CA LEU A 113 -2.03 5.42 6.49
C LEU A 113 -0.91 6.13 7.26
N GLN A 114 -1.16 7.33 7.77
CA GLN A 114 -0.14 8.12 8.42
C GLN A 114 0.26 7.50 9.77
N THR A 115 1.50 7.03 9.85
CA THR A 115 2.09 6.51 11.10
C THR A 115 2.68 7.68 11.89
N SER A 116 2.33 7.79 13.17
CA SER A 116 2.76 8.84 14.12
C SER A 116 4.24 8.79 14.45
#